data_AF-A0A938U150-F1
#
_entry.id   AF-A0A938U150-F1
#
_cell.length_a   1.000
_cell.length_b   1.000
_cell.length_c   1.000
_cell.angle_alpha   90.00
_cell.angle_beta   90.00
_cell.angle_gamma   90.00
#
_symmetry.space_group_name_H-M   'P 1'
#
loop_
_entity.id
_entity.type
_entity.pdbx_description
1 polymer ?
#
loop_
_entity_poly.entity_id
_entity_poly.type
_entity_poly.pdbx_seq_one_letter_code
_entity_poly.pdbx_strand_id
1 'polypeptide(L)'
;MYWLLLGLAAAVGDAGADAVTKRFFSHLSPYTMGLARLLFAAPFLMLAILWVSTPSLDLTFFLTVAVMLPLEVTAMLMYMRALKVCHLSLCIPFLALTP
;
A
#
# COMPACT_ATOMS: atom_id res chain seq x y z
N MET A 1 17.54 10.13 14.30
CA MET A 1 17.93 10.51 12.92
C MET A 1 17.71 9.38 11.90
N TYR A 2 17.94 8.10 12.23
CA TYR A 2 17.61 6.96 11.34
C TYR A 2 16.14 6.90 10.91
N TRP A 3 15.21 7.20 11.82
CA TRP A 3 13.77 7.25 11.52
C TRP A 3 13.39 8.23 10.41
N LEU A 4 14.09 9.37 10.31
CA LEU A 4 13.83 10.37 9.26
C LEU A 4 14.30 9.87 7.89
N LEU A 5 15.45 9.20 7.84
CA LEU A 5 15.97 8.53 6.63
C LEU A 5 15.05 7.39 6.18
N LEU A 6 14.58 6.56 7.12
CA LEU A 6 13.63 5.47 6.84
C LEU A 6 12.28 6.02 6.34
N GLY A 7 11.77 7.10 6.94
CA GLY A 7 10.55 7.76 6.50
C GLY A 7 10.68 8.38 5.10
N LEU A 8 11.80 9.04 4.80
CA LEU A 8 12.10 9.56 3.47
C LEU A 8 12.24 8.44 2.42
N ALA A 9 12.94 7.36 2.76
CA ALA A 9 13.07 6.20 1.89
C ALA A 9 11.71 5.54 1.60
N ALA A 10 10.86 5.42 2.62
CA ALA A 10 9.49 4.92 2.47
C ALA A 10 8.65 5.84 1.57
N ALA A 11 8.68 7.16 1.80
CA ALA A 11 7.93 8.13 0.99
C ALA A 11 8.38 8.15 -0.48
N VAL A 12 9.69 8.06 -0.74
CA VAL A 12 10.22 7.99 -2.11
C VAL A 12 9.84 6.66 -2.77
N GLY A 13 9.90 5.55 -2.04
CA GLY A 13 9.48 4.24 -2.53
C GLY A 13 7.99 4.22 -2.88
N ASP A 14 7.15 4.82 -2.03
CA ASP A 14 5.70 4.86 -2.21
C ASP A 14 5.29 5.75 -3.38
N ALA A 15 5.83 6.97 -3.45
CA ALA A 15 5.60 7.88 -4.57
C ALA A 15 6.14 7.30 -5.90
N GLY A 16 7.27 6.60 -5.86
CA GLY A 16 7.84 5.91 -7.00
C GLY A 16 6.96 4.76 -7.50
N ALA A 17 6.47 3.93 -6.59
CA ALA A 17 5.54 2.85 -6.90
C ALA A 17 4.25 3.39 -7.51
N ASP A 18 3.70 4.49 -7.00
CA ASP A 18 2.50 5.12 -7.54
C ASP A 18 2.73 5.75 -8.92
N ALA A 19 3.89 6.38 -9.14
CA ALA A 19 4.26 6.92 -10.44
C ALA A 19 4.42 5.81 -11.50
N VAL A 20 5.06 4.69 -11.16
CA VAL A 20 5.21 3.53 -12.04
C VAL A 20 3.86 2.88 -12.32
N THR A 21 3.03 2.70 -11.28
CA THR A 21 1.69 2.10 -11.41
C THR A 21 0.80 2.97 -12.29
N LYS A 22 0.82 4.30 -12.14
CA LYS A 22 0.05 5.20 -13.02
C LYS A 22 0.59 5.20 -14.45
N ARG A 23 1.90 5.16 -14.65
CA ARG A 23 2.52 5.20 -15.99
C ARG A 23 2.32 3.91 -16.78
N PHE A 24 2.46 2.75 -16.14
CA PHE A 24 2.37 1.45 -16.82
C PHE A 24 0.99 0.79 -16.72
N PHE A 25 0.22 1.05 -15.65
CA PHE A 25 -1.03 0.35 -15.38
C PHE A 25 -2.28 1.25 -15.43
N SER A 26 -2.18 2.51 -15.87
CA SER A 26 -3.37 3.38 -16.03
C SER A 26 -4.43 2.82 -16.97
N HIS A 27 -4.05 1.99 -17.94
CA HIS A 27 -4.97 1.32 -18.86
C HIS A 27 -5.67 0.08 -18.25
N LEU A 28 -5.20 -0.41 -17.09
CA LEU A 28 -5.74 -1.60 -16.43
C LEU A 28 -6.83 -1.24 -15.41
N SER A 29 -7.72 -2.19 -15.09
CA SER A 29 -8.80 -1.97 -14.13
C SER A 29 -8.28 -1.63 -12.72
N PRO A 30 -9.03 -0.90 -11.88
CA PRO A 30 -8.58 -0.55 -10.52
C PRO A 30 -8.24 -1.80 -9.67
N TYR A 31 -8.95 -2.91 -9.91
CA TYR A 31 -8.68 -4.19 -9.24
C TYR A 31 -7.31 -4.77 -9.61
N THR A 32 -6.92 -4.70 -10.88
CA THR A 32 -5.67 -5.30 -11.38
C THR A 32 -4.45 -4.48 -10.97
N MET A 33 -4.57 -3.15 -10.91
CA MET A 33 -3.54 -2.31 -10.30
C MET A 33 -3.34 -2.68 -8.81
N GLY A 34 -4.42 -3.01 -8.08
CA GLY A 34 -4.35 -3.29 -6.64
C GLY A 34 -3.69 -4.64 -6.37
N LEU A 35 -4.06 -5.62 -7.19
CA LEU A 35 -3.40 -6.92 -7.27
C LEU A 35 -1.92 -6.81 -7.62
N ALA A 36 -1.53 -5.95 -8.56
CA ALA A 36 -0.12 -5.76 -8.91
C ALA A 36 0.71 -5.25 -7.72
N ARG A 37 0.15 -4.31 -6.94
CA ARG A 37 0.79 -3.80 -5.71
C ARG A 37 0.89 -4.89 -4.64
N LEU A 38 -0.15 -5.69 -4.46
CA LEU A 38 -0.17 -6.80 -3.52
C LEU A 38 0.81 -7.92 -3.92
N LEU A 39 0.87 -8.26 -5.21
CA LEU A 39 1.81 -9.23 -5.78
C LEU A 39 3.25 -8.75 -5.68
N PHE A 40 3.51 -7.45 -5.77
CA PHE A 40 4.84 -6.89 -5.56
C PHE A 40 5.26 -6.93 -4.09
N ALA A 41 4.31 -6.74 -3.16
CA ALA A 41 4.54 -6.86 -1.73
C ALA A 41 4.72 -8.32 -1.26
N ALA A 42 4.06 -9.29 -1.91
CA ALA A 42 4.10 -10.70 -1.55
C ALA A 42 5.51 -11.33 -1.44
N PRO A 43 6.44 -11.18 -2.41
CA PRO A 43 7.78 -11.73 -2.30
C PRO A 43 8.60 -11.07 -1.17
N PHE A 44 8.40 -9.76 -0.94
CA PHE A 44 9.03 -9.07 0.18
C PHE A 44 8.52 -9.57 1.52
N LEU A 45 7.21 -9.80 1.64
CA LEU A 45 6.60 -10.36 2.85
C LEU A 45 7.09 -11.79 3.11
N MET A 46 7.22 -12.60 2.06
CA MET A 46 7.74 -13.96 2.14
C MET A 46 9.21 -13.99 2.59
N LEU A 47 10.03 -13.06 2.11
CA LEU A 47 11.40 -12.88 2.59
C LEU A 47 11.44 -12.46 4.07
N ALA A 48 10.55 -11.55 4.48
CA ALA A 48 10.48 -11.07 5.85
C ALA A 48 10.07 -12.17 6.85
N ILE A 49 9.13 -13.04 6.46
CA ILE A 49 8.71 -14.20 7.27
C ILE A 49 9.88 -15.15 7.55
N LEU A 50 10.85 -15.28 6.63
CA LEU A 50 12.01 -16.15 6.83
C LEU A 50 12.96 -15.63 7.93
N TRP A 51 12.91 -14.33 8.25
CA TRP A 51 13.79 -13.68 9.23
C TRP A 51 13.08 -13.36 10.56
N VAL A 52 11.75 -13.24 10.56
CA VAL A 52 10.96 -12.86 11.74
C VAL A 52 10.48 -14.10 12.49
N SER A 53 10.78 -14.18 13.79
CA SER A 53 10.21 -15.22 14.66
C SER A 53 8.69 -15.04 14.77
N THR A 54 7.92 -16.10 14.52
CA THR A 54 6.45 -16.08 14.59
C THR A 54 6.00 -15.70 16.00
N PRO A 55 5.36 -14.52 16.20
CA PRO A 55 4.78 -14.19 17.49
C PRO A 55 3.58 -15.10 17.79
N SER A 56 3.11 -15.14 19.03
CA SER A 56 1.86 -15.82 19.36
C SER A 56 0.68 -15.08 18.73
N LEU A 57 0.14 -15.61 17.63
CA LEU A 57 -1.09 -15.09 17.02
C LEU A 57 -2.28 -15.48 17.90
N ASP A 58 -2.82 -14.49 18.62
CA ASP A 58 -4.03 -14.64 19.44
C ASP A 58 -5.31 -14.49 18.60
N LEU A 59 -6.44 -14.98 19.10
CA LEU A 59 -7.75 -14.84 18.45
C LEU A 59 -8.09 -13.35 18.18
N THR A 60 -7.67 -12.48 19.10
CA THR A 60 -7.83 -11.03 18.99
C THR A 60 -7.13 -10.46 17.75
N PHE A 61 -5.98 -11.02 17.37
CA PHE A 61 -5.26 -10.64 16.15
C PHE A 61 -6.07 -11.03 14.90
N PHE A 62 -6.62 -12.25 14.86
CA PHE A 62 -7.41 -12.68 13.70
C PHE A 62 -8.70 -11.86 13.54
N LEU A 63 -9.38 -11.52 14.64
CA LEU A 63 -10.58 -10.69 14.59
C LEU A 63 -10.29 -9.25 14.14
N THR A 64 -9.21 -8.65 14.65
CA THR A 64 -8.80 -7.30 14.24
C THR A 64 -8.38 -7.29 12.77
N VAL A 65 -7.62 -8.28 12.31
CA VAL A 65 -7.29 -8.43 10.88
C VAL A 65 -8.55 -8.64 10.04
N ALA A 66 -9.50 -9.45 10.48
CA ALA A 66 -10.74 -9.70 9.74
C ALA A 66 -11.60 -8.44 9.54
N VAL A 67 -11.54 -7.46 10.46
CA VAL A 67 -12.25 -6.18 10.33
C VAL A 67 -11.41 -5.16 9.57
N MET A 68 -10.09 -5.13 9.79
CA MET A 68 -9.19 -4.18 9.12
C MET A 68 -9.03 -4.48 7.63
N LEU A 69 -8.96 -5.75 7.25
CA LEU A 69 -8.72 -6.17 5.88
C LEU A 69 -9.80 -5.69 4.88
N PRO A 70 -11.11 -5.83 5.15
CA PRO A 70 -12.12 -5.27 4.25
C PRO A 70 -12.05 -3.74 4.21
N LEU A 71 -11.76 -3.08 5.34
CA LEU A 71 -11.61 -1.63 5.38
C LEU A 71 -10.43 -1.17 4.51
N GLU A 72 -9.29 -1.84 4.62
CA GLU A 72 -8.10 -1.60 3.82
C GLU A 72 -8.37 -1.81 2.32
N VAL A 73 -9.04 -2.90 1.96
CA VAL A 73 -9.42 -3.18 0.56
C VAL A 73 -10.35 -2.08 0.01
N THR A 74 -11.34 -1.63 0.79
CA THR A 74 -12.23 -0.55 0.36
C THR A 74 -11.48 0.77 0.21
N ALA A 75 -10.60 1.12 1.14
CA ALA A 75 -9.75 2.30 1.07
C ALA A 75 -8.83 2.26 -0.16
N MET A 76 -8.20 1.11 -0.43
CA MET A 76 -7.34 0.91 -1.59
C MET A 76 -8.12 1.06 -2.90
N LEU A 77 -9.33 0.51 -2.99
CA LEU A 77 -10.17 0.68 -4.18
C LEU A 77 -10.59 2.14 -4.39
N MET A 78 -10.93 2.86 -3.31
CA MET A 78 -11.24 4.29 -3.39
C MET A 78 -10.01 5.10 -3.82
N TYR A 79 -8.83 4.79 -3.26
CA TYR A 79 -7.57 5.42 -3.63
C TYR A 79 -7.26 5.28 -5.12
N MET A 80 -7.45 4.07 -5.64
CA MET A 80 -7.14 3.73 -7.04
C MET A 80 -8.11 4.37 -8.02
N ARG A 81 -9.38 4.52 -7.61
CA ARG A 81 -10.36 5.33 -8.33
C ARG A 81 -9.95 6.81 -8.31
N ALA A 82 -9.54 7.35 -7.17
CA ALA A 82 -9.08 8.73 -7.06
C ALA A 82 -7.84 8.99 -7.93
N LEU A 83 -6.85 8.10 -7.91
CA LEU A 83 -5.64 8.18 -8.74
C LEU A 83 -5.92 8.21 -10.25
N LYS A 84 -7.00 7.55 -10.69
CA LYS A 84 -7.44 7.58 -12.10
C LYS A 84 -8.11 8.88 -12.50
N VAL A 85 -8.94 9.45 -11.61
CA VAL A 85 -9.73 10.65 -11.90
C VAL A 85 -8.90 11.92 -11.70
N CYS A 86 -7.94 11.91 -10.77
CA CYS A 86 -7.19 13.10 -10.39
C CYS A 86 -5.74 13.08 -10.91
N HIS A 87 -5.19 14.26 -11.22
CA HIS A 87 -3.78 14.43 -11.55
C HIS A 87 -2.92 14.14 -10.32
N LEU A 88 -1.78 13.42 -10.50
CA LEU A 88 -0.90 13.00 -9.39
C LEU A 88 -0.52 14.16 -8.45
N SER A 89 -0.28 15.34 -9.03
CA SER A 89 0.05 16.57 -8.30
C SER A 89 -1.06 17.08 -7.37
N LEU A 90 -2.32 16.69 -7.59
CA LEU A 90 -3.46 17.08 -6.77
C LEU A 90 -3.80 16.02 -5.71
N CYS A 91 -3.58 14.73 -5.99
CA CYS A 91 -3.95 13.63 -5.08
C CYS A 91 -2.95 13.47 -3.92
N ILE A 92 -1.66 13.63 -4.19
CA ILE A 92 -0.59 13.48 -3.19
C ILE A 92 -0.79 14.41 -1.96
N PRO A 93 -1.09 15.72 -2.10
CA PRO A 93 -1.31 16.59 -0.94
C PRO A 93 -2.58 16.24 -0.14
N PHE A 94 -3.61 15.69 -0.77
CA PHE A 94 -4.80 15.21 -0.05
C PHE A 94 -4.54 13.89 0.71
N LEU A 95 -3.62 13.05 0.20
CA LEU A 95 -3.20 11.83 0.92
C LEU A 95 -2.30 12.15 2.12
N ALA A 96 -1.54 13.24 2.07
CA ALA A 96 -0.73 13.72 3.19
C ALA A 96 -1.57 14.23 4.40
N LEU A 97 -2.89 14.39 4.24
CA LEU A 97 -3.81 14.74 5.33
C LEU A 97 -4.25 13.53 6.18
N THR A 98 -3.91 12.30 5.76
CA THR A 98 -4.00 11.11 6.61
C THR A 98 -2.58 10.76 7.09
N PRO A 99 -2.15 11.26 8.26
CA PRO A 99 -0.80 10.99 8.80
C PRO A 99 -0.61 9.54 9.25
#